data_AF-A0A962SZE0-F1
#
_entry.id   AF-A0A962SZE0-F1
#
_cell.length_a   1.000
_cell.length_b   1.000
_cell.length_c   1.000
_cell.angle_alpha   90.00
_cell.angle_beta   90.00
_cell.angle_gamma   90.00
#
_symmetry.space_group_name_H-M   'P 1'
#
loop_
_entity.id
_entity.type
_entity.pdbx_description
1 polymer ?
#
loop_
_entity_poly.entity_id
_entity_poly.type
_entity_poly.pdbx_seq_one_letter_code
_entity_poly.pdbx_strand_id
1 'polypeptide(L)'
;MSTLFTPTRRQFNRMALGAGALVAAPVLRAQDNRIVLGQSAAFTGPAAALGTEFLVGAKVYFDQLNAKGGVNGRQVAIHNLDDGYEPDRCAANTEKLIKEDVFSLFGYIGTPTSVVALPMAVQAKMPFVAPFTGAMGLREPLKREAFHLRASYDDETALIVNQLFNLGLTKVAVFYQDDAYG
;
A
#
# COMPACT_ATOMS: atom_id res chain seq x y z
N MET A 1 -86.70 -17.58 -19.06
CA MET A 1 -86.82 -16.51 -18.05
C MET A 1 -85.42 -16.11 -17.62
N SER A 2 -85.04 -14.91 -18.00
CA SER A 2 -83.76 -14.25 -17.87
C SER A 2 -83.54 -13.69 -16.46
N THR A 3 -82.37 -13.90 -15.87
CA THR A 3 -81.86 -13.08 -14.77
C THR A 3 -80.39 -12.76 -15.02
N LEU A 4 -80.16 -11.52 -15.47
CA LEU A 4 -78.84 -10.92 -15.63
C LEU A 4 -78.29 -10.57 -14.25
N PHE A 5 -77.15 -11.16 -13.88
CA PHE A 5 -76.36 -10.74 -12.71
C PHE A 5 -75.54 -9.52 -13.10
N THR A 6 -75.91 -8.35 -12.57
CA THR A 6 -75.11 -7.12 -12.70
C THR A 6 -74.18 -6.98 -11.50
N PRO A 7 -72.85 -7.03 -11.63
CA PRO A 7 -71.96 -6.84 -10.49
C PRO A 7 -71.94 -5.34 -10.10
N THR A 8 -72.11 -5.09 -8.80
CA THR A 8 -72.10 -3.74 -8.23
C THR A 8 -70.67 -3.23 -8.02
N ARG A 9 -70.49 -1.91 -8.20
CA ARG A 9 -69.24 -1.12 -8.14
C ARG A 9 -68.33 -1.29 -6.91
N ARG A 10 -68.69 -2.10 -5.91
CA ARG A 10 -67.96 -2.27 -4.64
C ARG A 10 -67.05 -3.50 -4.57
N GLN A 11 -67.00 -4.34 -5.61
CA GLN A 11 -66.14 -5.54 -5.62
C GLN A 11 -64.82 -5.38 -6.39
N PHE A 12 -64.54 -4.21 -6.97
CA PHE A 12 -63.31 -3.97 -7.75
C PHE A 12 -62.07 -3.63 -6.91
N ASN A 13 -62.21 -3.33 -5.61
CA ASN A 13 -61.11 -2.81 -4.77
C ASN A 13 -60.46 -3.84 -3.83
N ARG A 14 -60.72 -5.15 -3.98
CA ARG A 14 -60.11 -6.19 -3.12
C ARG A 14 -59.14 -7.14 -3.83
N MET A 15 -58.74 -6.84 -5.06
CA MET A 15 -57.82 -7.66 -5.85
C MET A 15 -56.60 -6.83 -6.31
N ALA A 16 -55.88 -6.23 -5.36
CA ALA A 16 -54.62 -5.53 -5.62
C ALA A 16 -53.68 -5.56 -4.39
N LEU A 17 -53.61 -6.70 -3.70
CA LEU A 17 -52.67 -6.94 -2.59
C LEU A 17 -52.00 -8.28 -2.83
N GLY A 18 -50.98 -8.30 -3.69
CA GLY A 18 -50.27 -9.55 -3.98
C GLY A 18 -49.41 -9.51 -5.23
N ALA A 19 -48.50 -8.54 -5.34
CA ALA A 19 -47.41 -8.61 -6.30
C ALA A 19 -46.19 -7.85 -5.76
N GLY A 20 -45.30 -8.61 -5.12
CA GLY A 20 -43.85 -8.38 -5.06
C GLY A 20 -43.37 -6.98 -4.67
N ALA A 21 -43.32 -6.69 -3.37
CA ALA A 21 -42.25 -5.82 -2.87
C ALA A 21 -40.94 -6.60 -3.02
N LEU A 22 -40.31 -6.50 -4.20
CA LEU A 22 -38.90 -6.76 -4.37
C LEU A 22 -38.19 -5.73 -3.48
N VAL A 23 -37.87 -6.14 -2.25
CA VAL A 23 -36.88 -5.46 -1.44
C VAL A 23 -35.62 -5.45 -2.28
N ALA A 24 -35.33 -4.31 -2.90
CA ALA A 24 -34.03 -4.03 -3.45
C ALA A 24 -33.07 -4.05 -2.27
N ALA A 25 -32.56 -5.24 -1.95
CA ALA A 25 -31.39 -5.36 -1.11
C ALA A 25 -30.35 -4.47 -1.79
N PRO A 26 -29.79 -3.46 -1.10
CA PRO A 26 -28.64 -2.77 -1.66
C PRO A 26 -27.65 -3.88 -1.99
N VAL A 27 -27.24 -3.93 -3.25
CA VAL A 27 -26.04 -4.69 -3.62
C VAL A 27 -24.94 -3.97 -2.85
N LEU A 28 -24.73 -4.38 -1.59
CA LEU A 28 -23.51 -4.10 -0.88
C LEU A 28 -22.46 -4.68 -1.81
N ARG A 29 -21.80 -3.81 -2.56
CA ARG A 29 -20.48 -4.16 -3.05
C ARG A 29 -19.74 -4.54 -1.79
N ALA A 30 -19.43 -5.83 -1.66
CA ALA A 30 -18.49 -6.29 -0.66
C ALA A 30 -17.20 -5.56 -0.99
N GLN A 31 -17.03 -4.36 -0.42
CA GLN A 31 -15.73 -3.71 -0.37
C GLN A 31 -14.84 -4.78 0.26
N ASP A 32 -13.83 -5.21 -0.46
CA ASP A 32 -12.85 -6.16 0.06
C ASP A 32 -12.41 -5.60 1.42
N ASN A 33 -12.81 -6.24 2.52
CA ASN A 33 -12.72 -5.66 3.86
C ASN A 33 -11.28 -5.66 4.38
N ARG A 34 -10.31 -5.83 3.47
CA ARG A 34 -8.89 -5.88 3.73
C ARG A 34 -8.28 -4.48 3.70
N ILE A 35 -7.17 -4.34 4.40
CA ILE A 35 -6.25 -3.21 4.28
C ILE A 35 -5.13 -3.72 3.40
N VAL A 36 -5.13 -3.32 2.12
CA VAL A 36 -4.14 -3.77 1.15
C VAL A 36 -2.97 -2.79 1.14
N LEU A 37 -1.77 -3.28 1.45
CA LEU A 37 -0.51 -2.54 1.37
C LEU A 37 0.18 -2.90 0.05
N GLY A 38 0.37 -1.93 -0.84
CA GLY A 38 1.06 -2.13 -2.11
C GLY A 38 2.57 -2.01 -1.96
N GLN A 39 3.32 -2.97 -2.48
CA GLN A 39 4.78 -2.99 -2.40
C GLN A 39 5.38 -3.20 -3.78
N SER A 40 6.26 -2.29 -4.21
CA SER A 40 7.22 -2.55 -5.29
C SER A 40 8.60 -2.75 -4.68
N ALA A 41 9.20 -3.91 -4.90
CA ALA A 41 10.51 -4.23 -4.36
C ALA A 41 11.25 -5.23 -5.26
N ALA A 42 12.57 -5.34 -5.05
CA ALA A 42 13.38 -6.34 -5.71
C ALA A 42 13.09 -7.73 -5.10
N PHE A 43 12.45 -8.61 -5.87
CA PHE A 43 12.30 -10.04 -5.56
C PHE A 43 13.09 -10.92 -6.54
N THR A 44 13.63 -10.33 -7.60
CA THR A 44 14.59 -10.94 -8.52
C THR A 44 15.85 -10.10 -8.64
N GLY A 45 16.89 -10.67 -9.25
CA GLY A 45 18.16 -9.99 -9.48
C GLY A 45 19.08 -9.92 -8.24
N PRO A 46 20.19 -9.16 -8.32
CA PRO A 46 21.22 -9.11 -7.28
C PRO A 46 20.71 -8.60 -5.93
N ALA A 47 19.70 -7.73 -5.94
CA ALA A 47 19.12 -7.13 -4.73
C ALA A 47 17.93 -7.92 -4.15
N ALA A 48 17.56 -9.07 -4.72
CA ALA A 48 16.35 -9.84 -4.35
C ALA A 48 16.23 -10.13 -2.85
N ALA A 49 17.36 -10.45 -2.20
CA ALA A 49 17.40 -10.76 -0.78
C ALA A 49 16.83 -9.60 0.07
N LEU A 50 17.06 -8.34 -0.31
CA LEU A 50 16.56 -7.19 0.46
C LEU A 50 15.02 -7.14 0.47
N GLY A 51 14.39 -7.34 -0.69
CA GLY A 51 12.92 -7.34 -0.78
C GLY A 51 12.31 -8.58 -0.15
N THR A 52 12.88 -9.76 -0.39
CA THR A 52 12.40 -11.02 0.22
C THR A 52 12.44 -10.95 1.74
N GLU A 53 13.55 -10.56 2.35
CA GLU A 53 13.67 -10.53 3.81
C GLU A 53 12.76 -9.46 4.44
N PHE A 54 12.64 -8.29 3.80
CA PHE A 54 11.68 -7.28 4.24
C PHE A 54 10.24 -7.82 4.22
N LEU A 55 9.83 -8.44 3.12
CA LEU A 55 8.49 -9.00 2.97
C LEU A 55 8.23 -10.12 3.99
N VAL A 56 9.20 -11.01 4.21
CA VAL A 56 9.10 -12.08 5.21
C VAL A 56 8.88 -11.50 6.60
N GLY A 57 9.69 -10.52 7.02
CA GLY A 57 9.53 -9.87 8.33
C GLY A 57 8.18 -9.18 8.49
N ALA A 58 7.75 -8.41 7.49
CA ALA A 58 6.44 -7.76 7.48
C ALA A 58 5.29 -8.77 7.55
N LYS A 59 5.38 -9.87 6.79
CA LYS A 59 4.37 -10.93 6.77
C LYS A 59 4.24 -11.63 8.11
N VAL A 60 5.35 -11.94 8.79
CA VAL A 60 5.31 -12.55 10.14
C VAL A 60 4.49 -11.68 11.10
N TYR A 61 4.71 -10.36 11.08
CA TYR A 61 3.95 -9.44 11.92
C TYR A 61 2.47 -9.37 11.52
N PHE A 62 2.15 -9.17 10.24
CA PHE A 62 0.76 -9.02 9.80
C PHE A 62 -0.04 -10.31 9.90
N ASP A 63 0.57 -11.47 9.71
CA ASP A 63 -0.08 -12.77 9.95
C ASP A 63 -0.47 -12.92 11.43
N GLN A 64 0.43 -12.54 12.35
CA GLN A 64 0.14 -12.56 13.79
C GLN A 64 -0.96 -11.56 14.15
N LEU A 65 -0.95 -10.36 13.57
CA LEU A 65 -1.99 -9.34 13.76
C LEU A 65 -3.36 -9.84 13.28
N ASN A 66 -3.38 -10.43 12.09
CA ASN A 66 -4.56 -11.00 11.46
C ASN A 66 -5.17 -12.15 12.25
N ALA A 67 -4.32 -13.04 12.78
CA ALA A 67 -4.73 -14.12 13.68
C ALA A 67 -5.39 -13.61 14.98
N LYS A 68 -5.10 -12.38 15.40
CA LYS A 68 -5.72 -11.69 16.55
C LYS A 68 -6.97 -10.87 16.18
N GLY A 69 -7.48 -11.01 14.96
CA GLY A 69 -8.67 -10.30 14.48
C GLY A 69 -8.40 -9.08 13.60
N GLY A 70 -7.13 -8.80 13.28
CA GLY A 70 -6.74 -7.70 12.41
C GLY A 70 -6.95 -6.31 13.03
N VAL A 71 -7.07 -5.28 12.19
CA VAL A 71 -7.28 -3.89 12.61
C VAL A 71 -8.77 -3.58 12.51
N ASN A 72 -9.45 -3.41 13.64
CA ASN A 72 -10.90 -3.18 13.68
C ASN A 72 -11.70 -4.23 12.88
N GLY A 73 -11.28 -5.51 12.94
CA GLY A 73 -11.89 -6.61 12.18
C GLY A 73 -11.46 -6.71 10.71
N ARG A 74 -10.59 -5.81 10.24
CA ARG A 74 -10.06 -5.80 8.87
C ARG A 74 -8.71 -6.51 8.81
N GLN A 75 -8.58 -7.44 7.88
CA GLN A 75 -7.34 -8.18 7.65
C GLN A 75 -6.35 -7.33 6.86
N VAL A 76 -5.06 -7.36 7.20
CA VAL A 76 -4.00 -6.69 6.44
C VAL A 76 -3.41 -7.65 5.42
N ALA A 77 -3.24 -7.23 4.18
CA ALA A 77 -2.60 -8.00 3.12
C ALA A 77 -1.53 -7.16 2.43
N ILE A 78 -0.45 -7.79 1.97
CA ILE A 78 0.57 -7.13 1.16
C ILE A 78 0.39 -7.58 -0.30
N HIS A 79 0.11 -6.64 -1.21
CA HIS A 79 0.19 -6.86 -2.64
C HIS A 79 1.60 -6.46 -3.10
N ASN A 80 2.47 -7.46 -3.28
CA ASN A 80 3.84 -7.24 -3.72
C ASN A 80 3.99 -7.43 -5.24
N LEU A 81 4.83 -6.61 -5.85
CA LEU A 81 5.21 -6.64 -7.25
C LEU A 81 6.74 -6.54 -7.36
N ASP A 82 7.33 -7.37 -8.21
CA ASP A 82 8.76 -7.36 -8.45
C ASP A 82 9.14 -6.21 -9.39
N ASP A 83 10.08 -5.37 -8.96
CA ASP A 83 10.73 -4.37 -9.82
C ASP A 83 12.17 -4.73 -10.18
N GLY A 84 12.77 -5.76 -9.56
CA GLY A 84 14.15 -6.14 -9.79
C GLY A 84 15.17 -5.03 -9.47
N TYR A 85 14.81 -4.06 -8.63
CA TYR A 85 15.58 -2.84 -8.34
C TYR A 85 15.65 -1.83 -9.51
N GLU A 86 14.79 -1.98 -10.52
CA GLU A 86 14.79 -1.12 -11.71
C GLU A 86 13.76 0.04 -11.59
N PRO A 87 14.18 1.31 -11.72
CA PRO A 87 13.29 2.47 -11.57
C PRO A 87 12.07 2.47 -12.51
N ASP A 88 12.24 2.06 -13.77
CA ASP A 88 11.16 2.03 -14.76
C ASP A 88 10.08 0.99 -14.39
N ARG A 89 10.52 -0.18 -13.91
CA ARG A 89 9.59 -1.22 -13.43
C ARG A 89 8.90 -0.77 -12.14
N CYS A 90 9.62 -0.11 -11.24
CA CYS A 90 9.05 0.48 -10.02
C CYS A 90 7.97 1.51 -10.35
N ALA A 91 8.20 2.39 -11.35
CA ALA A 91 7.20 3.36 -11.80
C ALA A 91 5.93 2.66 -12.29
N ALA A 92 6.05 1.66 -13.16
CA ALA A 92 4.91 0.89 -13.67
C ALA A 92 4.15 0.16 -12.55
N ASN A 93 4.87 -0.46 -11.62
CA ASN A 93 4.27 -1.11 -10.44
C ASN A 93 3.52 -0.10 -9.57
N THR A 94 4.12 1.08 -9.34
CA THR A 94 3.51 2.15 -8.53
C THR A 94 2.24 2.67 -9.18
N GLU A 95 2.26 2.92 -10.49
CA GLU A 95 1.07 3.34 -11.22
C GLU A 95 -0.06 2.29 -11.12
N LYS A 96 0.29 1.01 -11.25
CA LYS A 96 -0.66 -0.10 -11.09
C LYS A 96 -1.25 -0.14 -9.68
N LEU A 97 -0.43 -0.09 -8.64
CA LEU A 97 -0.89 -0.12 -7.24
C LEU A 97 -1.79 1.08 -6.91
N ILE A 98 -1.47 2.26 -7.44
CA ILE A 98 -2.33 3.45 -7.30
C ILE A 98 -3.68 3.24 -8.00
N LYS A 99 -3.69 2.70 -9.22
CA LYS A 99 -4.93 2.40 -9.97
C LYS A 99 -5.80 1.35 -9.29
N GLU A 100 -5.18 0.41 -8.57
CA GLU A 100 -5.86 -0.62 -7.78
C GLU A 100 -6.38 -0.12 -6.43
N ASP A 101 -6.16 1.16 -6.10
CA ASP A 101 -6.64 1.81 -4.87
C ASP A 101 -6.19 1.07 -3.59
N VAL A 102 -4.91 0.67 -3.55
CA VAL A 102 -4.32 0.14 -2.31
C VAL A 102 -4.33 1.19 -1.20
N PHE A 103 -4.44 0.74 0.05
CA PHE A 103 -4.54 1.63 1.20
C PHE A 103 -3.27 2.49 1.41
N SER A 104 -2.10 1.93 1.09
CA SER A 104 -0.81 2.61 1.20
C SER A 104 0.22 1.91 0.34
N LEU A 105 1.18 2.69 -0.15
CA LEU A 105 2.43 2.18 -0.72
C LEU A 105 3.41 1.94 0.44
N PHE A 106 3.87 0.71 0.60
CA PHE A 106 4.54 0.22 1.79
C PHE A 106 5.81 -0.54 1.43
N GLY A 107 6.90 -0.26 2.16
CA GLY A 107 8.07 -1.13 2.15
C GLY A 107 8.79 -1.22 0.80
N TYR A 108 8.80 -0.13 0.04
CA TYR A 108 9.55 -0.04 -1.21
C TYR A 108 11.04 -0.21 -0.94
N ILE A 109 11.78 -0.90 -1.81
CA ILE A 109 13.20 -1.18 -1.59
C ILE A 109 14.08 -0.44 -2.60
N GLY A 110 15.02 0.36 -2.09
CA GLY A 110 16.04 1.05 -2.90
C GLY A 110 15.83 2.56 -3.00
N THR A 111 16.94 3.29 -3.07
CA THR A 111 16.92 4.74 -3.34
C THR A 111 16.47 5.06 -4.77
N PRO A 112 17.05 4.48 -5.85
CA PRO A 112 16.69 4.87 -7.21
C PRO A 112 15.22 4.56 -7.56
N THR A 113 14.66 3.50 -7.01
CA THR A 113 13.24 3.12 -7.14
C THR A 113 12.33 4.07 -6.34
N SER A 114 12.67 4.38 -5.08
CA SER A 114 11.87 5.24 -4.22
C SER A 114 11.84 6.71 -4.69
N VAL A 115 12.91 7.20 -5.32
CA VAL A 115 12.97 8.55 -5.93
C VAL A 115 11.92 8.73 -7.01
N VAL A 116 11.60 7.68 -7.76
CA VAL A 116 10.54 7.71 -8.78
C VAL A 116 9.15 7.52 -8.17
N ALA A 117 9.00 6.64 -7.18
CA ALA A 117 7.70 6.31 -6.60
C ALA A 117 7.11 7.42 -5.72
N LEU A 118 7.94 8.10 -4.91
CA LEU A 118 7.44 9.07 -3.93
C LEU A 118 6.66 10.24 -4.55
N PRO A 119 7.10 10.88 -5.66
CA PRO A 119 6.31 11.91 -6.34
C PRO A 119 4.94 11.41 -6.80
N MET A 120 4.87 10.16 -7.29
CA MET A 120 3.60 9.54 -7.72
C MET A 120 2.66 9.33 -6.53
N ALA A 121 3.20 8.85 -5.40
CA ALA A 121 2.44 8.69 -4.15
C ALA A 121 1.87 10.02 -3.66
N VAL A 122 2.68 11.08 -3.66
CA VAL A 122 2.28 12.43 -3.24
C VAL A 122 1.20 12.98 -4.16
N GLN A 123 1.34 12.83 -5.47
CA GLN A 123 0.33 13.26 -6.44
C GLN A 123 -1.00 12.52 -6.24
N ALA A 124 -0.94 11.22 -5.95
CA ALA A 124 -2.09 10.38 -5.63
C ALA A 124 -2.64 10.59 -4.22
N LYS A 125 -1.97 11.41 -3.38
CA LYS A 125 -2.26 11.59 -1.94
C LYS A 125 -2.30 10.26 -1.18
N MET A 126 -1.44 9.33 -1.56
CA MET A 126 -1.36 7.99 -1.00
C MET A 126 -0.20 7.90 -0.01
N PRO A 127 -0.40 7.36 1.21
CA PRO A 127 0.69 7.20 2.16
C PRO A 127 1.81 6.32 1.60
N PHE A 128 3.04 6.82 1.62
CA PHE A 128 4.27 6.15 1.25
C PHE A 128 5.07 5.83 2.52
N VAL A 129 4.95 4.59 2.98
CA VAL A 129 5.32 4.18 4.35
C VAL A 129 6.51 3.24 4.34
N ALA A 130 7.47 3.52 5.22
CA ALA A 130 8.65 2.73 5.50
C ALA A 130 9.47 2.33 4.24
N PRO A 131 9.74 3.23 3.27
CA PRO A 131 10.63 2.90 2.17
C PRO A 131 12.01 2.53 2.72
N PHE A 132 12.67 1.49 2.17
CA PHE A 132 14.00 1.01 2.53
C PHE A 132 15.09 1.88 1.92
N THR A 133 15.26 3.08 2.49
CA THR A 133 16.31 4.03 2.13
C THR A 133 16.48 5.12 3.20
N GLY A 134 17.72 5.62 3.32
CA GLY A 134 18.14 6.76 4.14
C GLY A 134 18.29 8.08 3.38
N ALA A 135 18.02 8.10 2.06
CA ALA A 135 18.33 9.26 1.23
C ALA A 135 17.58 10.53 1.67
N MET A 136 18.31 11.64 1.79
CA MET A 136 17.76 12.93 2.23
C MET A 136 16.80 13.56 1.21
N GLY A 137 17.01 13.36 -0.09
CA GLY A 137 16.08 13.83 -1.12
C GLY A 137 14.66 13.25 -1.03
N LEU A 138 14.48 12.14 -0.30
CA LEU A 138 13.17 11.55 -0.01
C LEU A 138 12.53 12.09 1.28
N ARG A 139 13.30 12.82 2.10
CA ARG A 139 12.88 13.42 3.38
C ARG A 139 12.66 14.92 3.25
N GLU A 140 13.40 15.58 2.35
CA GLU A 140 13.37 17.03 2.17
C GLU A 140 12.90 17.45 0.75
N PRO A 141 12.06 18.49 0.64
CA PRO A 141 11.24 19.04 1.72
C PRO A 141 10.30 17.95 2.27
N LEU A 142 9.83 18.15 3.51
CA LEU A 142 8.89 17.24 4.15
C LEU A 142 7.65 17.06 3.27
N LYS A 143 7.34 15.80 2.94
CA LYS A 143 6.12 15.43 2.21
C LYS A 143 5.19 14.74 3.19
N ARG A 144 3.94 15.21 3.30
CA ARG A 144 2.98 14.71 4.29
C ARG A 144 2.69 13.21 4.12
N GLU A 145 2.78 12.73 2.90
CA GLU A 145 2.53 11.35 2.51
C GLU A 145 3.70 10.43 2.85
N ALA A 146 4.91 10.95 3.12
CA ALA A 146 6.11 10.15 3.35
C ALA A 146 6.32 9.86 4.85
N PHE A 147 6.35 8.58 5.21
CA PHE A 147 6.60 8.12 6.58
C PHE A 147 7.86 7.25 6.62
N HIS A 148 8.99 7.85 6.99
CA HIS A 148 10.26 7.15 7.11
C HIS A 148 10.38 6.46 8.47
N LEU A 149 10.91 5.23 8.49
CA LEU A 149 11.09 4.44 9.71
C LEU A 149 12.55 4.31 10.16
N ARG A 150 13.51 4.39 9.23
CA ARG A 150 14.95 4.36 9.54
C ARG A 150 15.56 5.77 9.51
N ALA A 151 16.72 5.91 10.15
CA ALA A 151 17.52 7.14 10.13
C ALA A 151 17.87 7.59 8.70
N SER A 152 18.31 8.83 8.53
CA SER A 152 18.87 9.23 7.23
C SER A 152 20.27 8.67 7.04
N TYR A 153 20.73 8.55 5.79
CA TYR A 153 22.13 8.20 5.52
C TYR A 153 23.09 9.26 6.09
N ASP A 154 22.66 10.52 6.13
CA ASP A 154 23.43 11.61 6.73
C ASP A 154 23.60 11.38 8.24
N ASP A 155 22.52 11.05 8.96
CA ASP A 155 22.58 10.75 10.41
C ASP A 155 23.44 9.50 10.68
N GLU A 156 23.24 8.43 9.91
CA GLU A 156 24.02 7.20 10.02
C GLU A 156 25.51 7.45 9.76
N THR A 157 25.83 8.17 8.68
CA THR A 157 27.21 8.50 8.31
C THR A 157 27.86 9.42 9.34
N ALA A 158 27.15 10.43 9.84
CA ALA A 158 27.67 11.32 10.88
C ALA A 158 28.06 10.54 12.14
N LEU A 159 27.23 9.58 12.58
CA LEU A 159 27.54 8.73 13.73
C LEU A 159 28.71 7.78 13.45
N ILE A 160 28.78 7.18 12.26
CA ILE A 160 29.91 6.33 11.87
C ILE A 160 31.21 7.13 11.90
N VAL A 161 31.24 8.33 11.29
CA VAL A 161 32.42 9.19 11.25
C VAL A 161 32.82 9.62 12.66
N ASN A 162 31.87 10.06 13.49
CA ASN A 162 32.14 10.42 14.88
C ASN A 162 32.76 9.24 15.66
N GLN A 163 32.27 8.02 15.44
CA GLN A 163 32.83 6.83 16.07
C GLN A 163 34.27 6.55 15.61
N LEU A 164 34.59 6.74 14.33
CA LEU A 164 35.96 6.58 13.82
C LEU A 164 36.93 7.55 14.50
N PHE A 165 36.56 8.82 14.65
CA PHE A 165 37.38 9.82 15.35
C PHE A 165 37.56 9.50 16.84
N ASN A 166 36.51 9.02 17.51
CA ASN A 166 36.59 8.59 18.92
C ASN A 166 37.55 7.41 19.12
N LEU A 167 37.76 6.59 18.08
CA LEU A 167 38.76 5.51 18.06
C LEU A 167 40.16 5.97 17.63
N GLY A 168 40.36 7.27 17.37
CA GLY A 168 41.63 7.84 16.92
C GLY A 168 41.94 7.63 15.43
N LEU A 169 40.97 7.15 14.63
CA LEU A 169 41.11 6.99 13.19
C LEU A 169 40.86 8.33 12.49
N THR A 170 41.89 8.86 11.83
CA THR A 170 41.86 10.22 11.23
C THR A 170 42.00 10.26 9.71
N LYS A 171 42.13 9.10 9.07
CA LYS A 171 42.21 8.96 7.60
C LYS A 171 41.10 8.03 7.13
N VAL A 172 40.18 8.55 6.33
CA VAL A 172 39.02 7.82 5.82
C VAL A 172 39.05 7.82 4.29
N ALA A 173 38.80 6.68 3.67
CA ALA A 173 38.55 6.55 2.24
C ALA A 173 37.11 6.05 2.03
N VAL A 174 36.45 6.50 0.97
CA VAL A 174 35.07 6.15 0.63
C VAL A 174 35.07 5.35 -0.67
N PHE A 175 34.39 4.21 -0.64
CA PHE A 175 34.07 3.39 -1.82
C PHE A 175 32.56 3.25 -1.89
N TYR A 176 32.00 3.47 -3.07
CA TYR A 176 30.58 3.70 -3.25
C TYR A 176 30.16 3.17 -4.65
N GLN A 177 28.92 2.69 -4.75
CA GLN A 177 28.20 2.36 -5.96
C GLN A 177 27.82 3.63 -6.74
N ASP A 178 28.09 3.63 -8.05
CA ASP A 178 27.83 4.80 -8.92
C ASP A 178 26.34 4.89 -9.32
N ASP A 179 25.46 5.14 -8.35
CA ASP A 179 24.05 5.42 -8.55
C ASP A 179 23.47 6.38 -7.49
N ALA A 180 22.15 6.54 -7.45
CA ALA A 180 21.48 7.43 -6.50
C ALA A 180 21.54 6.97 -5.04
N TYR A 181 21.88 5.70 -4.76
CA TYR A 181 22.05 5.19 -3.40
C TYR A 181 23.39 5.64 -2.81
N GLY A 182 24.47 5.60 -3.60
CA GLY A 182 25.81 5.90 -3.13
C GLY A 182 26.54 4.66 -2.71
#